data_AF-A0A7C6FQR2-F1
#
_entry.id   AF-A0A7C6FQR2-F1
#
_cell.length_a   1.000
_cell.length_b   1.000
_cell.length_c   1.000
_cell.angle_alpha   90.00
_cell.angle_beta   90.00
_cell.angle_gamma   90.00
#
_symmetry.space_group_name_H-M   'P 1'
#
loop_
_entity.id
_entity.type
_entity.pdbx_description
1 polymer ?
#
loop_
_entity_poly.entity_id
_entity_poly.type
_entity_poly.pdbx_seq_one_letter_code
_entity_poly.pdbx_strand_id
1 'polypeptide(L)'
;MNCPDCGQQSNRLSRVCPFCGAAMNHSGVRRAGEAQLERVYPKVRPEAAPRRGKKKYKSDRYYARRFAINWAHVLVGLLVLLIVSGMGFFAYLHLTHQGQVILARRGKAATPQAYWTVAEEYLNTGDIPRAIENFEHAKEIDIEASLDASILSLQAEAYEAALRPQDAVDVYYEVVNKVKRQENESPDETTRKNTLRILAYRNIIRVLKGQGLMAEAAEVMKEAYEETANLSFKNERSAIVPAAPIASLAGGRHMGTIPRSVSFISEKGYDVYYCTGDEELPEEGTLFTEPIPLPEGVYIFRAVAVSQDLISDEMVVKYTIALPVPMAPRTNMLTGEYDRPIRVKLRNIDEDKNLRFFYTIDGSRPTVDSPEFTGEAIYLGPGRIKLRAISLNEYGKTSNELVMEYKIAGSFERYYHSEDSFPKFRMMNTDIEIFKQAMGAPQTEELIEDAAVMGECTKLSYSWGEARFTRTDRGILLYYLFTNDAVTGGPRNTKVGMKKDEVIAKFRDMGQVQSPNGDRGLYVDPAVGYGAYEADQGDISYGKIVYCFNAAEGSMRGGNKLTYNIHDDVVISILCEHTDAAMDTSR
;
A
#
# COMPACT_ATOMS: atom_id res chain seq x y z
N MET A 1 34.92 -13.40 -38.17
CA MET A 1 35.67 -14.43 -38.93
C MET A 1 35.08 -15.78 -38.55
N ASN A 2 35.27 -16.86 -39.31
CA ASN A 2 34.84 -18.17 -38.84
C ASN A 2 35.86 -18.66 -37.81
N CYS A 3 35.40 -19.12 -36.65
CA CYS A 3 36.28 -19.65 -35.61
C CYS A 3 36.97 -20.94 -36.12
N PRO A 4 38.30 -21.08 -35.99
CA PRO A 4 38.99 -22.29 -36.42
C PRO A 4 38.64 -23.53 -35.58
N ASP A 5 38.13 -23.36 -34.35
CA ASP A 5 37.72 -24.47 -33.48
C ASP A 5 36.27 -24.90 -33.69
N CYS A 6 35.30 -23.97 -33.69
CA CYS A 6 33.88 -24.32 -33.76
C CYS A 6 33.19 -24.00 -35.11
N GLY A 7 33.90 -23.39 -36.06
CA GLY A 7 33.40 -23.09 -37.41
C GLY A 7 32.33 -22.00 -37.51
N GLN A 8 31.79 -21.50 -36.40
CA GLN A 8 30.73 -20.49 -36.40
C GLN A 8 31.25 -19.08 -36.72
N GLN A 9 30.38 -18.27 -37.36
CA GLN A 9 30.71 -16.93 -37.86
C GLN A 9 30.64 -15.92 -36.71
N SER A 10 31.79 -15.45 -36.23
CA SER A 10 31.89 -14.50 -35.11
C SER A 10 32.10 -13.05 -35.57
N ASN A 11 31.75 -12.09 -34.69
CA ASN A 11 31.95 -10.66 -34.89
C ASN A 11 33.46 -10.31 -34.94
N ARG A 12 33.84 -9.29 -35.72
CA ARG A 12 35.24 -8.90 -35.95
C ARG A 12 35.92 -8.22 -34.75
N LEU A 13 35.16 -7.78 -33.75
CA LEU A 13 35.69 -7.06 -32.59
C LEU A 13 36.14 -7.96 -31.41
N SER A 14 35.67 -9.20 -31.31
CA SER A 14 36.01 -10.09 -30.20
C SER A 14 37.22 -10.99 -30.53
N ARG A 15 38.26 -10.95 -29.68
CA ARG A 15 39.48 -11.80 -29.84
C ARG A 15 39.27 -13.24 -29.37
N VAL A 16 38.15 -13.52 -28.72
CA VAL A 16 37.68 -14.85 -28.29
C VAL A 16 36.36 -15.17 -28.99
N CYS A 17 36.17 -16.44 -29.37
CA CYS A 17 34.93 -16.87 -30.00
C CYS A 17 33.78 -16.86 -28.98
N PRO A 18 32.69 -16.13 -29.23
CA PRO A 18 31.55 -16.03 -28.31
C PRO A 18 30.75 -17.35 -28.17
N PHE A 19 31.02 -18.35 -29.01
CA PHE A 19 30.29 -19.64 -28.98
C PHE A 19 31.04 -20.75 -28.25
N CYS A 20 32.37 -20.80 -28.33
CA CYS A 20 33.18 -21.88 -27.75
C CYS A 20 34.28 -21.42 -26.79
N GLY A 21 34.48 -20.11 -26.60
CA GLY A 21 35.51 -19.58 -25.70
C GLY A 21 36.95 -19.71 -26.22
N ALA A 22 37.16 -20.24 -27.43
CA ALA A 22 38.48 -20.37 -28.02
C ALA A 22 39.01 -19.03 -28.57
N ALA A 23 40.28 -18.73 -28.32
CA ALA A 23 40.95 -17.55 -28.86
C ALA A 23 41.05 -17.60 -30.39
N MET A 24 40.62 -16.54 -31.07
CA MET A 24 40.55 -16.48 -32.54
C MET A 24 41.93 -16.43 -33.22
N ASN A 25 43.01 -16.21 -32.45
CA ASN A 25 44.40 -16.06 -32.93
C ASN A 25 45.31 -17.27 -32.62
N HIS A 26 44.77 -18.46 -32.38
CA HIS A 26 45.60 -19.64 -32.14
C HIS A 26 46.08 -20.26 -33.46
N SER A 27 47.24 -19.82 -33.97
CA SER A 27 47.99 -20.59 -34.97
C SER A 27 48.59 -21.82 -34.28
N GLY A 28 47.86 -22.94 -34.34
CA GLY A 28 48.33 -24.22 -33.83
C GLY A 28 49.69 -24.59 -34.43
N VAL A 29 50.74 -24.50 -33.62
CA VAL A 29 52.07 -25.02 -33.95
C VAL A 29 51.99 -26.55 -33.93
N ARG A 30 51.76 -27.16 -35.09
CA ARG A 30 52.10 -28.57 -35.29
C ARG A 30 53.62 -28.68 -35.41
N ARG A 31 54.28 -29.22 -34.38
CA ARG A 31 55.62 -29.78 -34.50
C ARG A 31 55.54 -31.05 -35.36
N ALA A 32 56.05 -30.98 -36.57
CA ALA A 32 56.42 -32.15 -37.37
C ALA A 32 57.94 -32.11 -37.57
N GLY A 33 58.58 -33.23 -37.29
CA GLY A 33 60.03 -33.40 -37.26
C GLY A 33 60.73 -33.33 -38.61
N GLU A 34 62.02 -33.04 -38.50
CA GLU A 34 63.15 -33.45 -39.34
C GLU A 34 62.98 -33.51 -40.87
N ALA A 35 63.55 -32.51 -41.54
CA ALA A 35 64.26 -32.71 -42.80
C ALA A 35 65.45 -31.76 -42.89
N GLN A 36 66.66 -32.33 -42.93
CA GLN A 36 67.91 -31.65 -43.30
C GLN A 36 67.72 -30.85 -44.60
N LEU A 37 68.08 -29.57 -44.57
CA LEU A 37 68.34 -28.79 -45.78
C LEU A 37 69.68 -28.08 -45.63
N GLU A 38 70.73 -28.72 -46.15
CA GLU A 38 71.99 -28.06 -46.51
C GLU A 38 71.67 -26.89 -47.45
N ARG A 39 72.20 -25.70 -47.15
CA ARG A 39 72.21 -24.60 -48.11
C ARG A 39 73.63 -24.08 -48.31
N VAL A 40 74.13 -24.43 -49.48
CA VAL A 40 75.38 -24.03 -50.13
C VAL A 40 75.38 -22.52 -50.42
N TYR A 41 76.46 -21.82 -50.07
CA TYR A 41 76.73 -20.46 -50.54
C TYR A 41 77.28 -20.49 -51.97
N PRO A 42 76.72 -19.72 -52.94
CA PRO A 42 77.29 -19.61 -54.27
C PRO A 42 78.51 -18.67 -54.26
N LYS A 43 79.69 -19.19 -54.62
CA LYS A 43 80.84 -18.38 -55.03
C LYS A 43 80.60 -17.87 -56.46
N VAL A 44 80.39 -16.57 -56.62
CA VAL A 44 80.43 -15.91 -57.94
C VAL A 44 81.77 -15.16 -58.06
N ARG A 45 82.59 -15.58 -59.03
CA ARG A 45 83.82 -14.89 -59.47
C ARG A 45 83.44 -13.65 -60.29
N PRO A 46 84.07 -12.48 -60.07
CA PRO A 46 84.03 -11.40 -61.04
C PRO A 46 85.09 -11.61 -62.14
N GLU A 47 84.66 -11.58 -63.40
CA GLU A 47 85.52 -11.48 -64.58
C GLU A 47 85.96 -10.03 -64.85
N ALA A 48 87.11 -9.91 -65.52
CA ALA A 48 87.84 -8.68 -65.74
C ALA A 48 87.30 -7.81 -66.90
N ALA A 49 87.45 -6.49 -66.76
CA ALA A 49 87.30 -5.50 -67.84
C ALA A 49 88.49 -4.50 -67.83
N PRO A 50 88.82 -3.84 -68.96
CA PRO A 50 90.19 -3.76 -69.46
C PRO A 50 90.98 -2.49 -69.10
N ARG A 51 92.30 -2.60 -69.27
CA ARG A 51 93.31 -1.53 -69.11
C ARG A 51 93.14 -0.41 -70.16
N ARG A 52 93.10 0.85 -69.72
CA ARG A 52 93.33 2.04 -70.57
C ARG A 52 94.36 3.00 -69.95
N GLY A 53 95.47 3.14 -70.67
CA GLY A 53 96.26 4.36 -70.93
C GLY A 53 96.68 5.28 -69.77
N LYS A 54 97.98 5.27 -69.46
CA LYS A 54 98.67 6.30 -68.68
C LYS A 54 98.56 7.69 -69.34
N LYS A 55 98.17 8.71 -68.58
CA LYS A 55 98.56 10.11 -68.82
C LYS A 55 99.24 10.66 -67.57
N LYS A 56 100.49 11.08 -67.73
CA LYS A 56 101.27 11.82 -66.71
C LYS A 56 100.65 13.20 -66.52
N TYR A 57 100.39 13.59 -65.27
CA TYR A 57 100.32 15.00 -64.89
C TYR A 57 101.18 15.23 -63.64
N LYS A 58 101.85 16.38 -63.66
CA LYS A 58 102.99 16.78 -62.83
C LYS A 58 102.66 16.84 -61.33
N SER A 59 103.69 16.63 -60.53
CA SER A 59 103.73 16.88 -59.10
C SER A 59 103.57 18.38 -58.81
N ASP A 60 102.51 18.75 -58.09
CA ASP A 60 102.50 19.98 -57.32
C ASP A 60 102.53 19.63 -55.84
N ARG A 61 103.65 19.98 -55.20
CA ARG A 61 103.83 19.97 -53.76
C ARG A 61 102.91 21.03 -53.16
N TYR A 62 101.77 20.62 -52.62
CA TYR A 62 101.04 21.45 -51.65
C TYR A 62 101.40 20.98 -50.24
N TYR A 63 102.07 21.85 -49.50
CA TYR A 63 102.26 21.74 -48.05
C TYR A 63 100.87 21.74 -47.37
N ALA A 64 100.31 20.55 -47.13
CA ALA A 64 99.17 20.40 -46.23
C ALA A 64 99.72 20.34 -44.80
N ARG A 65 99.52 21.44 -44.06
CA ARG A 65 99.76 21.55 -42.61
C ARG A 65 99.24 20.28 -41.92
N ARG A 66 100.09 19.61 -41.12
CA ARG A 66 99.63 18.67 -40.09
C ARG A 66 98.67 19.44 -39.18
N PHE A 67 97.37 19.26 -39.34
CA PHE A 67 96.43 19.53 -38.26
C PHE A 67 96.75 18.49 -37.19
N ALA A 68 97.45 18.90 -36.14
CA ALA A 68 97.62 18.08 -34.96
C ALA A 68 96.23 17.95 -34.30
N ILE A 69 95.52 16.86 -34.57
CA ILE A 69 94.28 16.54 -33.88
C ILE A 69 94.67 16.16 -32.46
N ASN A 70 94.28 16.99 -31.50
CA ASN A 70 94.50 16.72 -30.10
C ASN A 70 93.52 15.61 -29.67
N TRP A 71 93.98 14.36 -29.65
CA TRP A 71 93.16 13.19 -29.33
C TRP A 71 92.51 13.29 -27.93
N ALA A 72 93.07 14.08 -27.01
CA ALA A 72 92.42 14.42 -25.75
C ALA A 72 91.12 15.22 -25.96
N HIS A 73 91.08 16.17 -26.90
CA HIS A 73 89.85 16.90 -27.24
C HIS A 73 88.83 16.02 -27.97
N VAL A 74 89.28 15.04 -28.77
CA VAL A 74 88.38 14.05 -29.40
C VAL A 74 87.76 13.13 -28.35
N LEU A 75 88.55 12.68 -27.38
CA LEU A 75 88.08 11.85 -26.27
C LEU A 75 87.11 12.61 -25.36
N VAL A 76 87.41 13.88 -25.04
CA VAL A 76 86.49 14.77 -24.33
C VAL A 76 85.21 14.99 -25.15
N GLY A 77 85.32 15.21 -26.46
CA GLY A 77 84.17 15.34 -27.35
C GLY A 77 83.28 14.09 -27.37
N LEU A 78 83.87 12.90 -27.44
CA LEU A 78 83.16 11.62 -27.35
C LEU A 78 82.51 11.42 -25.99
N LEU A 79 83.18 11.80 -24.90
CA LEU A 79 82.65 11.67 -23.54
C LEU A 79 81.46 12.62 -23.32
N VAL A 80 81.54 13.86 -23.84
CA VAL A 80 80.42 14.81 -23.87
C VAL A 80 79.27 14.26 -24.71
N LEU A 81 79.54 13.65 -25.87
CA LEU A 81 78.52 13.07 -26.73
C LEU A 81 77.83 11.86 -26.06
N LEU A 82 78.59 11.04 -25.34
CA LEU A 82 78.07 9.90 -24.57
C LEU A 82 77.19 10.37 -23.41
N ILE A 83 77.62 11.42 -22.70
CA ILE A 83 76.83 12.06 -21.62
C ILE A 83 75.54 12.66 -22.19
N VAL A 84 75.60 13.38 -23.32
CA VAL A 84 74.42 13.97 -23.99
C VAL A 84 73.48 12.88 -24.50
N SER A 85 74.02 11.79 -25.08
CA SER A 85 73.22 10.64 -25.52
C SER A 85 72.61 9.90 -24.34
N GLY A 86 73.32 9.78 -23.21
CA GLY A 86 72.81 9.19 -21.98
C GLY A 86 71.70 10.02 -21.36
N MET A 87 71.86 11.34 -21.32
CA MET A 87 70.81 12.28 -20.90
C MET A 87 69.60 12.24 -21.85
N GLY A 88 69.83 12.16 -23.17
CA GLY A 88 68.77 12.01 -24.16
C GLY A 88 68.00 10.69 -24.02
N PHE A 89 68.70 9.59 -23.73
CA PHE A 89 68.09 8.29 -23.47
C PHE A 89 67.30 8.28 -22.16
N PHE A 90 67.84 8.89 -21.10
CA PHE A 90 67.14 9.06 -19.82
C PHE A 90 65.86 9.90 -19.98
N ALA A 91 65.97 11.03 -20.68
CA ALA A 91 64.84 11.88 -21.02
C ALA A 91 63.80 11.11 -21.86
N TYR A 92 64.22 10.29 -22.83
CA TYR A 92 63.33 9.44 -23.61
C TYR A 92 62.57 8.43 -22.73
N LEU A 93 63.26 7.74 -21.81
CA LEU A 93 62.62 6.77 -20.90
C LEU A 93 61.56 7.41 -20.00
N HIS A 94 61.83 8.62 -19.48
CA HIS A 94 60.94 9.25 -18.50
C HIS A 94 59.88 10.18 -19.11
N LEU A 95 60.12 10.77 -20.28
CA LEU A 95 59.21 11.76 -20.89
C LEU A 95 58.33 11.19 -22.00
N THR A 96 58.65 10.02 -22.56
CA THR A 96 57.87 9.43 -23.67
C THR A 96 57.13 8.17 -23.26
N HIS A 97 55.92 7.96 -23.79
CA HIS A 97 55.12 6.75 -23.54
C HIS A 97 55.88 5.46 -23.92
N GLN A 98 56.53 5.46 -25.07
CA GLN A 98 57.31 4.30 -25.54
C GLN A 98 58.52 3.99 -24.64
N GLY A 99 59.15 5.03 -24.07
CA GLY A 99 60.19 4.88 -23.05
C GLY A 99 59.65 4.26 -21.75
N GLN A 100 58.47 4.70 -21.32
CA GLN A 100 57.78 4.19 -20.14
C GLN A 100 57.33 2.72 -20.31
N VAL A 101 56.88 2.32 -21.51
CA VAL A 101 56.57 0.91 -21.83
C VAL A 101 57.80 0.00 -21.67
N ILE A 102 58.99 0.48 -22.05
CA ILE A 102 60.25 -0.26 -21.85
C ILE A 102 60.56 -0.42 -20.35
N LEU A 103 60.25 0.58 -19.53
CA LEU A 103 60.39 0.50 -18.07
C LEU A 103 59.38 -0.50 -17.47
N ALA A 104 58.12 -0.44 -17.88
CA ALA A 104 57.06 -1.34 -17.43
C ALA A 104 57.39 -2.82 -17.74
N ARG A 105 57.86 -3.15 -18.95
CA ARG A 105 58.32 -4.53 -19.30
C ARG A 105 59.46 -5.04 -18.42
N ARG A 106 60.24 -4.13 -17.81
CA ARG A 106 61.36 -4.46 -16.91
C ARG A 106 60.94 -4.48 -15.44
N GLY A 107 59.65 -4.33 -15.14
CA GLY A 107 59.13 -4.23 -13.77
C GLY A 107 59.65 -2.99 -13.02
N LYS A 108 59.95 -1.91 -13.75
CA LYS A 108 60.40 -0.63 -13.17
C LYS A 108 59.23 0.35 -13.13
N ALA A 109 59.22 1.22 -12.12
CA ALA A 109 58.21 2.26 -11.95
C ALA A 109 58.00 3.04 -13.26
N ALA A 110 56.78 2.98 -13.77
CA ALA A 110 56.33 3.55 -15.03
C ALA A 110 54.92 4.12 -14.86
N THR A 111 54.40 4.78 -15.89
CA THR A 111 53.03 5.31 -15.88
C THR A 111 51.97 4.20 -15.97
N PRO A 112 50.76 4.38 -15.44
CA PRO A 112 49.66 3.41 -15.54
C PRO A 112 49.37 2.97 -16.98
N GLN A 113 49.38 3.93 -17.92
CA GLN A 113 49.16 3.69 -19.35
C GLN A 113 50.20 2.73 -19.95
N ALA A 114 51.46 2.84 -19.49
CA ALA A 114 52.54 1.97 -19.96
C ALA A 114 52.31 0.53 -19.48
N TYR A 115 51.89 0.35 -18.22
CA TYR A 115 51.53 -0.95 -17.68
C TYR A 115 50.32 -1.58 -18.39
N TRP A 116 49.27 -0.83 -18.73
CA TRP A 116 48.16 -1.38 -19.53
C TRP A 116 48.59 -1.83 -20.92
N THR A 117 49.46 -1.05 -21.58
CA THR A 117 49.97 -1.40 -22.91
C THR A 117 50.72 -2.73 -22.85
N VAL A 118 51.55 -2.91 -21.82
CA VAL A 118 52.29 -4.15 -21.57
C VAL A 118 51.35 -5.30 -21.20
N ALA A 119 50.32 -5.04 -20.39
CA ALA A 119 49.32 -6.03 -20.02
C ALA A 119 48.53 -6.54 -21.24
N GLU A 120 48.12 -5.64 -22.15
CA GLU A 120 47.44 -6.02 -23.40
C GLU A 120 48.37 -6.84 -24.32
N GLU A 121 49.65 -6.45 -24.42
CA GLU A 121 50.65 -7.25 -25.15
C GLU A 121 50.77 -8.66 -24.57
N TYR A 122 50.87 -8.80 -23.25
CA TYR A 122 50.95 -10.10 -22.60
C TYR A 122 49.70 -10.94 -22.81
N LEU A 123 48.51 -10.32 -22.67
CA LEU A 123 47.22 -10.94 -22.95
C LEU A 123 47.16 -11.48 -24.39
N ASN A 124 47.62 -10.68 -25.36
CA ASN A 124 47.68 -11.08 -26.77
C ASN A 124 48.66 -12.22 -27.05
N THR A 125 49.75 -12.30 -26.29
CA THR A 125 50.71 -13.41 -26.38
C THR A 125 50.27 -14.66 -25.60
N GLY A 126 49.20 -14.56 -24.80
CA GLY A 126 48.69 -15.65 -23.96
C GLY A 126 49.41 -15.80 -22.62
N ASP A 127 50.25 -14.84 -22.21
CA ASP A 127 50.90 -14.83 -20.89
C ASP A 127 49.95 -14.17 -19.86
N ILE A 128 48.87 -14.88 -19.54
CA ILE A 128 47.77 -14.39 -18.72
C ILE A 128 48.22 -13.94 -17.30
N PRO A 129 49.07 -14.67 -16.57
CA PRO A 129 49.49 -14.27 -15.23
C PRO A 129 50.21 -12.91 -15.22
N ARG A 130 51.11 -12.68 -16.18
CA ARG A 130 51.79 -11.39 -16.30
C ARG A 130 50.85 -10.29 -16.76
N ALA A 131 49.88 -10.59 -17.62
CA ALA A 131 48.88 -9.61 -18.00
C ALA A 131 48.10 -9.12 -16.77
N ILE A 132 47.63 -10.04 -15.91
CA ILE A 132 46.92 -9.71 -14.67
C ILE A 132 47.78 -8.87 -13.73
N GLU A 133 49.03 -9.28 -13.48
CA GLU A 133 49.96 -8.55 -12.60
C GLU A 133 50.17 -7.09 -13.09
N ASN A 134 50.32 -6.89 -14.40
CA ASN A 134 50.48 -5.55 -14.96
C ASN A 134 49.17 -4.73 -14.88
N PHE A 135 47.99 -5.35 -15.03
CA PHE A 135 46.71 -4.66 -14.82
C PHE A 135 46.50 -4.25 -13.36
N GLU A 136 46.80 -5.14 -12.40
CA GLU A 136 46.71 -4.87 -10.96
C GLU A 136 47.68 -3.77 -10.54
N HIS A 137 48.96 -3.84 -10.95
CA HIS A 137 49.94 -2.78 -10.67
C HIS A 137 49.55 -1.43 -11.27
N ALA A 138 48.98 -1.43 -12.48
CA ALA A 138 48.49 -0.18 -13.06
C ALA A 138 47.34 0.42 -12.22
N LYS A 139 46.49 -0.42 -11.63
CA LYS A 139 45.40 -0.03 -10.73
C LYS A 139 45.92 0.53 -9.40
N GLU A 140 46.98 -0.04 -8.86
CA GLU A 140 47.63 0.45 -7.63
C GLU A 140 48.27 1.84 -7.78
N ILE A 141 48.87 2.13 -8.94
CA ILE A 141 49.60 3.37 -9.18
C ILE A 141 48.64 4.57 -9.35
N ASP A 142 47.57 4.37 -10.10
CA ASP A 142 46.56 5.40 -10.34
C ASP A 142 45.19 4.76 -10.50
N ILE A 143 44.44 4.76 -9.40
CA ILE A 143 43.08 4.23 -9.36
C ILE A 143 42.19 4.98 -10.36
N GLU A 144 42.34 6.31 -10.50
CA GLU A 144 41.44 7.12 -11.32
C GLU A 144 41.69 6.96 -12.83
N ALA A 145 42.96 6.84 -13.24
CA ALA A 145 43.30 6.57 -14.63
C ALA A 145 43.01 5.11 -15.03
N SER A 146 43.14 4.13 -14.12
CA SER A 146 42.87 2.69 -14.36
C SER A 146 41.41 2.31 -14.51
N LEU A 147 40.53 3.28 -14.35
CA LEU A 147 39.10 3.09 -14.43
C LEU A 147 38.54 3.19 -15.88
N ASP A 148 39.33 3.27 -16.96
CA ASP A 148 38.76 3.26 -18.33
C ASP A 148 37.97 1.94 -18.57
N ALA A 149 36.69 2.05 -18.94
CA ALA A 149 35.81 0.91 -19.14
C ALA A 149 36.35 -0.10 -20.17
N SER A 150 37.11 0.36 -21.16
CA SER A 150 37.76 -0.51 -22.14
C SER A 150 38.91 -1.33 -21.54
N ILE A 151 39.66 -0.75 -20.59
CA ILE A 151 40.78 -1.39 -19.91
C ILE A 151 40.26 -2.37 -18.86
N LEU A 152 39.25 -1.98 -18.09
CA LEU A 152 38.56 -2.88 -17.15
C LEU A 152 37.97 -4.10 -17.88
N SER A 153 37.42 -3.91 -19.08
CA SER A 153 36.93 -5.04 -19.89
C SER A 153 38.04 -6.02 -20.27
N LEU A 154 39.24 -5.52 -20.64
CA LEU A 154 40.41 -6.36 -20.95
C LEU A 154 40.94 -7.08 -19.70
N GLN A 155 40.90 -6.42 -18.54
CA GLN A 155 41.27 -7.04 -17.27
C GLN A 155 40.31 -8.19 -16.91
N ALA A 156 39.00 -7.99 -17.07
CA ALA A 156 38.01 -9.04 -16.85
C ALA A 156 38.22 -10.22 -17.82
N GLU A 157 38.53 -9.97 -19.09
CA GLU A 157 38.89 -11.02 -20.05
C GLU A 157 40.14 -11.81 -19.61
N ALA A 158 41.13 -11.14 -19.03
CA ALA A 158 42.31 -11.80 -18.47
C ALA A 158 41.95 -12.72 -17.29
N TYR A 159 41.06 -12.27 -16.40
CA TYR A 159 40.56 -13.10 -15.29
C TYR A 159 39.75 -14.32 -15.78
N GLU A 160 38.89 -14.15 -16.79
CA GLU A 160 38.21 -15.28 -17.41
C GLU A 160 39.19 -16.29 -18.01
N ALA A 161 40.21 -15.82 -18.73
CA ALA A 161 41.25 -16.68 -19.31
C ALA A 161 42.07 -17.42 -18.24
N ALA A 162 42.19 -16.83 -17.03
CA ALA A 162 42.83 -17.43 -15.88
C ALA A 162 41.93 -18.38 -15.07
N LEU A 163 40.69 -18.66 -15.53
CA LEU A 163 39.68 -19.43 -14.79
C LEU A 163 39.35 -18.81 -13.41
N ARG A 164 39.35 -17.47 -13.34
CA ARG A 164 38.97 -16.66 -12.18
C ARG A 164 37.64 -15.93 -12.45
N PRO A 165 36.51 -16.66 -12.55
CA PRO A 165 35.25 -16.08 -13.01
C PRO A 165 34.61 -15.07 -12.05
N GLN A 166 34.78 -15.23 -10.73
CA GLN A 166 34.24 -14.27 -9.76
C GLN A 166 34.97 -12.92 -9.85
N ASP A 167 36.31 -12.94 -9.93
CA ASP A 167 37.10 -11.73 -10.14
C ASP A 167 36.72 -11.02 -11.47
N ALA A 168 36.38 -11.79 -12.51
CA ALA A 168 35.89 -11.23 -13.77
C ALA A 168 34.52 -10.55 -13.61
N VAL A 169 33.58 -11.18 -12.90
CA VAL A 169 32.25 -10.62 -12.62
C VAL A 169 32.36 -9.32 -11.82
N ASP A 170 33.22 -9.29 -10.80
CA ASP A 170 33.47 -8.10 -9.99
C ASP A 170 33.96 -6.92 -10.84
N VAL A 171 34.91 -7.17 -11.75
CA VAL A 171 35.42 -6.14 -12.67
C VAL A 171 34.33 -5.69 -13.66
N TYR A 172 33.47 -6.60 -14.14
CA TYR A 172 32.36 -6.18 -15.00
C TYR A 172 31.33 -5.32 -14.26
N TYR A 173 31.04 -5.59 -12.98
CA TYR A 173 30.21 -4.71 -12.16
C TYR A 173 30.87 -3.36 -11.90
N GLU A 174 32.19 -3.32 -11.75
CA GLU A 174 32.96 -2.06 -11.66
C GLU A 174 32.76 -1.23 -12.95
N VAL A 175 32.77 -1.86 -14.13
CA VAL A 175 32.46 -1.19 -15.40
C VAL A 175 31.03 -0.66 -15.40
N VAL A 176 30.04 -1.46 -15.02
CA VAL A 176 28.62 -1.05 -14.96
C VAL A 176 28.43 0.16 -14.06
N ASN A 177 29.02 0.13 -12.86
CA ASN A 177 28.89 1.19 -11.87
C ASN A 177 29.59 2.49 -12.28
N LYS A 178 30.76 2.41 -12.91
CA LYS A 178 31.47 3.59 -13.39
C LYS A 178 30.76 4.26 -14.55
N VAL A 179 30.16 3.47 -15.43
CA VAL A 179 29.54 3.94 -16.67
C VAL A 179 28.07 4.35 -16.46
N LYS A 180 27.65 4.56 -15.20
CA LYS A 180 26.30 5.05 -14.86
C LYS A 180 26.01 6.39 -15.53
N ARG A 181 24.76 6.53 -15.97
CA ARG A 181 24.25 7.71 -16.68
C ARG A 181 24.32 8.95 -15.78
N GLN A 182 24.83 10.06 -16.30
CA GLN A 182 24.79 11.37 -15.63
C GLN A 182 23.83 12.33 -16.35
N GLU A 183 23.16 13.24 -15.63
CA GLU A 183 22.09 14.11 -16.16
C GLU A 183 22.54 15.12 -17.25
N ASN A 184 23.84 15.39 -17.37
CA ASN A 184 24.40 16.43 -18.25
C ASN A 184 25.28 15.90 -19.40
N GLU A 185 25.14 14.63 -19.78
CA GLU A 185 25.97 14.00 -20.82
C GLU A 185 25.49 14.28 -22.25
N SER A 186 26.44 14.38 -23.18
CA SER A 186 26.12 14.48 -24.61
C SER A 186 25.42 13.20 -25.12
N PRO A 187 24.55 13.28 -26.15
CA PRO A 187 23.85 12.11 -26.69
C PRO A 187 24.78 10.99 -27.20
N ASP A 188 25.91 11.36 -27.80
CA ASP A 188 26.90 10.41 -28.33
C ASP A 188 27.63 9.67 -27.20
N GLU A 189 28.00 10.39 -26.14
CA GLU A 189 28.65 9.81 -24.97
C GLU A 189 27.70 8.88 -24.20
N THR A 190 26.44 9.29 -24.04
CA THR A 190 25.38 8.47 -23.44
C THR A 190 25.22 7.14 -24.18
N THR A 191 25.21 7.17 -25.52
CA THR A 191 25.07 5.98 -26.36
C THR A 191 26.28 5.05 -26.23
N ARG A 192 27.49 5.60 -26.23
CA ARG A 192 28.73 4.84 -26.03
C ARG A 192 28.76 4.18 -24.65
N LYS A 193 28.44 4.93 -23.60
CA LYS A 193 28.36 4.45 -22.22
C LYS A 193 27.32 3.34 -22.08
N ASN A 194 26.11 3.53 -22.60
CA ASN A 194 25.07 2.50 -22.56
C ASN A 194 25.49 1.22 -23.31
N THR A 195 26.18 1.34 -24.44
CA THR A 195 26.72 0.19 -25.19
C THR A 195 27.71 -0.63 -24.35
N LEU A 196 28.60 0.05 -23.62
CA LEU A 196 29.55 -0.60 -22.71
C LEU A 196 28.85 -1.32 -21.55
N ARG A 197 27.83 -0.69 -20.95
CA ARG A 197 27.02 -1.34 -19.90
C ARG A 197 26.33 -2.59 -20.41
N ILE A 198 25.73 -2.54 -21.60
CA ILE A 198 25.10 -3.70 -22.25
C ILE A 198 26.13 -4.82 -22.45
N LEU A 199 27.34 -4.51 -22.88
CA LEU A 199 28.41 -5.52 -23.04
C LEU A 199 28.85 -6.12 -21.70
N ALA A 200 29.03 -5.29 -20.67
CA ALA A 200 29.40 -5.75 -19.33
C ALA A 200 28.33 -6.68 -18.75
N TYR A 201 27.05 -6.27 -18.77
CA TYR A 201 25.94 -7.14 -18.32
C TYR A 201 25.88 -8.45 -19.10
N ARG A 202 26.07 -8.43 -20.43
CA ARG A 202 26.12 -9.66 -21.25
C ARG A 202 27.25 -10.60 -20.81
N ASN A 203 28.41 -10.07 -20.47
CA ASN A 203 29.53 -10.87 -20.01
C ASN A 203 29.28 -11.45 -18.61
N ILE A 204 28.74 -10.67 -17.67
CA ILE A 204 28.31 -11.15 -16.34
C ILE A 204 27.34 -12.31 -16.50
N ILE A 205 26.24 -12.10 -17.25
CA ILE A 205 25.21 -13.11 -17.51
C ILE A 205 25.83 -14.37 -18.13
N ARG A 206 26.75 -14.23 -19.09
CA ARG A 206 27.44 -15.36 -19.72
C ARG A 206 28.26 -16.16 -18.71
N VAL A 207 29.03 -15.49 -17.85
CA VAL A 207 29.86 -16.15 -16.82
C VAL A 207 28.97 -16.90 -15.83
N LEU A 208 27.92 -16.26 -15.32
CA LEU A 208 26.95 -16.87 -14.40
C LEU A 208 26.27 -18.10 -15.01
N LYS A 209 25.80 -17.99 -16.26
CA LYS A 209 25.22 -19.15 -17.00
C LYS A 209 26.23 -20.27 -17.20
N GLY A 210 27.49 -19.94 -17.45
CA GLY A 210 28.59 -20.92 -17.57
C GLY A 210 28.88 -21.69 -16.28
N GLN A 211 28.61 -21.07 -15.12
CA GLN A 211 28.72 -21.69 -13.79
C GLN A 211 27.45 -22.45 -13.37
N GLY A 212 26.36 -22.36 -14.14
CA GLY A 212 25.06 -22.93 -13.78
C GLY A 212 24.24 -22.09 -12.82
N LEU A 213 24.66 -20.86 -12.50
CA LEU A 213 23.98 -19.93 -11.60
C LEU A 213 22.85 -19.20 -12.34
N MET A 214 21.82 -19.94 -12.73
CA MET A 214 20.72 -19.44 -13.56
C MET A 214 19.82 -18.43 -12.84
N ALA A 215 19.63 -18.59 -11.52
CA ALA A 215 18.85 -17.67 -10.69
C ALA A 215 19.50 -16.28 -10.63
N GLU A 216 20.78 -16.23 -10.25
CA GLU A 216 21.59 -15.00 -10.26
C GLU A 216 21.61 -14.37 -11.67
N ALA A 217 21.82 -15.18 -12.72
CA ALA A 217 21.78 -14.67 -14.09
C ALA A 217 20.44 -14.02 -14.45
N ALA A 218 19.31 -14.58 -13.99
CA ALA A 218 17.97 -14.02 -14.23
C ALA A 218 17.75 -12.69 -13.49
N GLU A 219 18.31 -12.54 -12.28
CA GLU A 219 18.29 -11.26 -11.54
C GLU A 219 19.12 -10.20 -12.26
N VAL A 220 20.33 -10.54 -12.69
CA VAL A 220 21.19 -9.62 -13.47
C VAL A 220 20.52 -9.22 -14.78
N MET A 221 19.79 -10.12 -15.46
CA MET A 221 19.02 -9.75 -16.65
C MET A 221 17.90 -8.74 -16.35
N LYS A 222 17.26 -8.84 -15.18
CA LYS A 222 16.22 -7.89 -14.73
C LYS A 222 16.86 -6.52 -14.49
N GLU A 223 17.92 -6.47 -13.68
CA GLU A 223 18.68 -5.23 -13.42
C GLU A 223 19.17 -4.59 -14.72
N ALA A 224 19.77 -5.39 -15.62
CA ALA A 224 20.27 -4.92 -16.90
C ALA A 224 19.16 -4.31 -17.77
N TYR A 225 17.95 -4.86 -17.74
CA TYR A 225 16.80 -4.28 -18.45
C TYR A 225 16.35 -2.96 -17.84
N GLU A 226 16.22 -2.88 -16.50
CA GLU A 226 15.83 -1.66 -15.79
C GLU A 226 16.83 -0.51 -16.03
N GLU A 227 18.12 -0.84 -16.08
CA GLU A 227 19.21 0.12 -16.20
C GLU A 227 19.53 0.54 -17.65
N THR A 228 19.31 -0.33 -18.64
CA THR A 228 19.69 -0.08 -20.04
C THR A 228 18.51 0.04 -21.01
N ALA A 229 17.30 -0.32 -20.57
CA ALA A 229 16.08 -0.46 -21.38
C ALA A 229 16.20 -1.40 -22.59
N ASN A 230 17.21 -2.29 -22.60
CA ASN A 230 17.43 -3.20 -23.72
C ASN A 230 16.54 -4.45 -23.63
N LEU A 231 15.56 -4.54 -24.53
CA LEU A 231 14.59 -5.65 -24.61
C LEU A 231 15.22 -7.04 -24.77
N SER A 232 16.48 -7.13 -25.25
CA SER A 232 17.20 -8.40 -25.36
C SER A 232 17.30 -9.11 -24.01
N PHE A 233 17.57 -8.38 -22.92
CA PHE A 233 17.69 -8.96 -21.58
C PHE A 233 16.35 -9.45 -21.05
N LYS A 234 15.29 -8.67 -21.27
CA LYS A 234 13.93 -9.05 -20.91
C LYS A 234 13.49 -10.34 -21.61
N ASN A 235 13.76 -10.45 -22.92
CA ASN A 235 13.40 -11.63 -23.71
C ASN A 235 14.25 -12.86 -23.34
N GLU A 236 15.52 -12.66 -22.98
CA GLU A 236 16.37 -13.76 -22.52
C GLU A 236 15.91 -14.27 -21.15
N ARG A 237 15.58 -13.36 -20.23
CA ARG A 237 15.04 -13.70 -18.91
C ARG A 237 13.73 -14.47 -19.03
N SER A 238 12.77 -13.98 -19.82
CA SER A 238 11.46 -14.61 -19.98
C SER A 238 11.52 -16.02 -20.61
N ALA A 239 12.63 -16.37 -21.27
CA ALA A 239 12.85 -17.72 -21.79
C ALA A 239 13.26 -18.73 -20.71
N ILE A 240 13.80 -18.26 -19.58
CA ILE A 240 14.29 -19.11 -18.49
C ILE A 240 13.39 -19.07 -17.24
N VAL A 241 12.86 -17.91 -16.86
CA VAL A 241 12.01 -17.79 -15.66
C VAL A 241 10.60 -18.34 -15.92
N PRO A 242 9.90 -18.82 -14.88
CA PRO A 242 8.47 -19.10 -15.00
C PRO A 242 7.69 -17.84 -15.40
N ALA A 243 6.59 -18.05 -16.14
CA ALA A 243 5.65 -16.97 -16.41
C ALA A 243 5.04 -16.45 -15.11
N ALA A 244 4.75 -15.15 -15.05
CA ALA A 244 4.03 -14.57 -13.93
C ALA A 244 2.68 -15.27 -13.74
N PRO A 245 2.24 -15.50 -12.50
CA PRO A 245 0.93 -16.11 -12.26
C PRO A 245 -0.17 -15.21 -12.82
N ILE A 246 -1.29 -15.82 -13.20
CA ILE A 246 -2.48 -15.13 -13.69
C ILE A 246 -3.59 -15.31 -12.66
N ALA A 247 -4.20 -14.20 -12.25
CA ALA A 247 -5.37 -14.25 -11.39
C ALA A 247 -6.60 -14.74 -12.18
N SER A 248 -7.37 -15.65 -11.58
CA SER A 248 -8.62 -16.17 -12.15
C SER A 248 -9.69 -15.08 -12.35
N LEU A 249 -9.65 -14.04 -11.51
CA LEU A 249 -10.53 -12.88 -11.57
C LEU A 249 -9.74 -11.68 -12.10
N ALA A 250 -10.27 -10.99 -13.10
CA ALA A 250 -9.65 -9.77 -13.59
C ALA A 250 -9.66 -8.69 -12.49
N GLY A 251 -8.56 -7.96 -12.34
CA GLY A 251 -8.48 -6.82 -11.42
C GLY A 251 -9.49 -5.73 -11.77
N GLY A 252 -9.95 -5.00 -10.76
CA GLY A 252 -10.86 -3.86 -10.92
C GLY A 252 -12.00 -3.83 -9.91
N ARG A 253 -13.02 -3.03 -10.26
CA ARG A 253 -14.22 -2.87 -9.44
C ARG A 253 -15.21 -3.98 -9.77
N HIS A 254 -15.60 -4.71 -8.73
CA HIS A 254 -16.57 -5.79 -8.80
C HIS A 254 -17.78 -5.43 -7.95
N MET A 255 -18.94 -5.31 -8.60
CA MET A 255 -20.24 -5.36 -7.92
C MET A 255 -20.76 -6.80 -8.05
N GLY A 256 -21.33 -7.38 -7.00
CA GLY A 256 -21.90 -8.71 -7.14
C GLY A 256 -22.31 -9.44 -5.87
N THR A 257 -23.15 -10.44 -6.12
CA THR A 257 -24.09 -11.20 -5.28
C THR A 257 -23.44 -12.36 -4.48
N ILE A 258 -22.12 -12.58 -4.56
CA ILE A 258 -21.44 -13.77 -4.00
C ILE A 258 -20.04 -13.38 -3.49
N PRO A 259 -19.54 -13.92 -2.35
CA PRO A 259 -18.11 -13.85 -2.03
C PRO A 259 -17.32 -14.46 -3.19
N ARG A 260 -16.67 -13.59 -3.97
CA ARG A 260 -15.82 -14.06 -5.07
C ARG A 260 -14.53 -14.58 -4.47
N SER A 261 -14.09 -15.75 -4.88
CA SER A 261 -12.74 -16.19 -4.60
C SER A 261 -11.82 -15.83 -5.75
N VAL A 262 -10.57 -15.50 -5.44
CA VAL A 262 -9.49 -15.38 -6.41
C VAL A 262 -8.60 -16.60 -6.29
N SER A 263 -8.19 -17.13 -7.44
CA SER A 263 -7.15 -18.15 -7.53
C SER A 263 -6.00 -17.64 -8.37
N PHE A 264 -4.77 -18.02 -8.02
CA PHE A 264 -3.59 -17.71 -8.81
C PHE A 264 -3.17 -18.94 -9.61
N ILE A 265 -3.05 -18.77 -10.92
CA ILE A 265 -2.81 -19.86 -11.86
C ILE A 265 -1.42 -19.69 -12.46
N SER A 266 -0.59 -20.73 -12.31
CA SER A 266 0.69 -20.85 -13.01
C SER A 266 0.54 -21.78 -14.22
N GLU A 267 0.96 -21.35 -15.41
CA GLU A 267 0.76 -22.10 -16.67
C GLU A 267 1.32 -23.53 -16.63
N LYS A 268 2.41 -23.73 -15.88
CA LYS A 268 3.09 -25.03 -15.74
C LYS A 268 2.91 -25.66 -14.36
N GLY A 269 2.01 -25.11 -13.53
CA GLY A 269 1.73 -25.63 -12.19
C GLY A 269 2.86 -25.41 -11.19
N TYR A 270 3.65 -24.34 -11.34
CA TYR A 270 4.66 -23.95 -10.36
C TYR A 270 4.03 -23.43 -9.07
N ASP A 271 4.79 -23.50 -7.97
CA ASP A 271 4.37 -22.96 -6.68
C ASP A 271 4.22 -21.44 -6.78
N VAL A 272 3.10 -20.90 -6.28
CA VAL A 272 2.80 -19.47 -6.31
C VAL A 272 2.82 -18.93 -4.89
N TYR A 273 3.64 -17.92 -4.65
CA TYR A 273 3.69 -17.20 -3.38
C TYR A 273 3.02 -15.85 -3.55
N TYR A 274 2.16 -15.47 -2.61
CA TYR A 274 1.44 -14.21 -2.65
C TYR A 274 1.54 -13.44 -1.33
N CYS A 275 1.39 -12.13 -1.42
CA CYS A 275 1.30 -11.23 -0.27
C CYS A 275 0.29 -10.10 -0.54
N THR A 276 -0.08 -9.38 0.51
CA THR A 276 -1.07 -8.29 0.46
C THR A 276 -0.51 -6.92 0.82
N GLY A 277 0.74 -6.85 1.29
CA GLY A 277 1.43 -5.64 1.68
C GLY A 277 2.79 -5.52 1.00
N ASP A 278 3.77 -5.04 1.78
CA ASP A 278 5.12 -4.72 1.33
C ASP A 278 6.11 -5.87 1.53
N GLU A 279 5.63 -7.08 1.86
CA GLU A 279 6.48 -8.25 2.10
C GLU A 279 7.35 -8.59 0.87
N GLU A 280 8.56 -9.10 1.13
CA GLU A 280 9.48 -9.53 0.08
C GLU A 280 9.14 -10.94 -0.42
N LEU A 281 8.79 -11.06 -1.70
CA LEU A 281 8.43 -12.33 -2.33
C LEU A 281 9.65 -12.99 -2.98
N PRO A 282 9.81 -14.33 -2.87
CA PRO A 282 8.90 -15.30 -2.26
C PRO A 282 9.13 -15.60 -0.77
N GLU A 283 10.21 -15.11 -0.15
CA GLU A 283 10.67 -15.54 1.18
C GLU A 283 9.66 -15.28 2.32
N GLU A 284 9.02 -14.11 2.30
CA GLU A 284 7.99 -13.71 3.27
C GLU A 284 6.56 -13.95 2.76
N GLY A 285 6.43 -14.50 1.54
CA GLY A 285 5.17 -14.76 0.88
C GLY A 285 4.42 -15.96 1.48
N THR A 286 3.09 -15.93 1.37
CA THR A 286 2.25 -17.10 1.69
C THR A 286 2.11 -18.00 0.47
N LEU A 287 2.34 -19.30 0.62
CA LEU A 287 2.11 -20.27 -0.44
C LEU A 287 0.62 -20.38 -0.78
N PHE A 288 0.26 -20.15 -2.04
CA PHE A 288 -1.09 -20.31 -2.55
C PHE A 288 -1.44 -21.78 -2.68
N THR A 289 -2.39 -22.25 -1.85
CA THR A 289 -2.86 -23.64 -1.85
C THR A 289 -4.36 -23.75 -2.17
N GLU A 290 -5.15 -22.75 -1.78
CA GLU A 290 -6.60 -22.73 -1.95
C GLU A 290 -7.10 -21.35 -2.40
N PRO A 291 -8.26 -21.29 -3.09
CA PRO A 291 -8.87 -20.02 -3.49
C PRO A 291 -9.11 -19.07 -2.32
N ILE A 292 -8.68 -17.82 -2.45
CA ILE A 292 -8.77 -16.81 -1.39
C ILE A 292 -10.15 -16.15 -1.46
N PRO A 293 -10.99 -16.19 -0.42
CA PRO A 293 -12.28 -15.50 -0.40
C PRO A 293 -12.07 -13.99 -0.33
N LEU A 294 -12.83 -13.24 -1.13
CA LEU A 294 -12.81 -11.78 -1.15
C LEU A 294 -14.15 -11.22 -0.65
N PRO A 295 -14.27 -10.91 0.66
CA PRO A 295 -15.42 -10.18 1.17
C PRO A 295 -15.45 -8.72 0.70
N GLU A 296 -16.40 -7.93 1.17
CA GLU A 296 -16.47 -6.50 0.84
C GLU A 296 -15.21 -5.77 1.31
N GLY A 297 -14.57 -5.01 0.42
CA GLY A 297 -13.31 -4.35 0.74
C GLY A 297 -12.44 -4.05 -0.47
N VAL A 298 -11.24 -3.55 -0.16
CA VAL A 298 -10.18 -3.28 -1.13
C VAL A 298 -9.03 -4.24 -0.84
N TYR A 299 -8.64 -5.02 -1.84
CA TYR A 299 -7.55 -5.98 -1.75
C TYR A 299 -6.52 -5.67 -2.82
N ILE A 300 -5.25 -5.74 -2.45
CA ILE A 300 -4.13 -5.67 -3.38
C ILE A 300 -3.37 -6.96 -3.16
N PHE A 301 -3.22 -7.76 -4.20
CA PHE A 301 -2.42 -8.97 -4.16
C PHE A 301 -1.20 -8.79 -5.05
N ARG A 302 -0.06 -9.17 -4.51
CA ARG A 302 1.20 -9.32 -5.21
C ARG A 302 1.51 -10.81 -5.23
N ALA A 303 1.92 -11.38 -6.36
CA ALA A 303 2.26 -12.79 -6.43
C ALA A 303 3.38 -13.09 -7.43
N VAL A 304 4.17 -14.12 -7.13
CA VAL A 304 5.24 -14.65 -7.99
C VAL A 304 5.12 -16.16 -8.10
N ALA A 305 5.50 -16.70 -9.25
CA ALA A 305 5.65 -18.13 -9.45
C ALA A 305 7.12 -18.53 -9.26
N VAL A 306 7.37 -19.62 -8.55
CA VAL A 306 8.70 -20.11 -8.21
C VAL A 306 8.89 -21.51 -8.80
N SER A 307 9.96 -21.67 -9.58
CA SER A 307 10.39 -22.94 -10.14
C SER A 307 11.81 -23.23 -9.69
N GLN A 308 11.98 -24.08 -8.67
CA GLN A 308 13.28 -24.28 -8.02
C GLN A 308 13.81 -22.94 -7.49
N ASP A 309 14.91 -22.43 -8.05
CA ASP A 309 15.51 -21.15 -7.66
C ASP A 309 15.11 -19.98 -8.60
N LEU A 310 14.28 -20.22 -9.63
CA LEU A 310 13.87 -19.21 -10.60
C LEU A 310 12.53 -18.57 -10.22
N ILE A 311 12.52 -17.25 -10.12
CA ILE A 311 11.35 -16.44 -9.72
C ILE A 311 10.82 -15.67 -10.93
N SER A 312 9.49 -15.67 -11.12
CA SER A 312 8.81 -14.94 -12.20
C SER A 312 8.88 -13.42 -12.01
N ASP A 313 8.30 -12.68 -12.96
CA ASP A 313 7.88 -11.29 -12.69
C ASP A 313 6.74 -11.27 -11.66
N GLU A 314 6.63 -10.15 -10.94
CA GLU A 314 5.57 -9.94 -9.95
C GLU A 314 4.25 -9.58 -10.62
N MET A 315 3.19 -10.34 -10.32
CA MET A 315 1.82 -10.00 -10.66
C MET A 315 1.23 -9.11 -9.57
N VAL A 316 0.77 -7.92 -9.95
CA VAL A 316 0.03 -7.02 -9.04
C VAL A 316 -1.41 -6.91 -9.51
N VAL A 317 -2.37 -7.27 -8.65
CA VAL A 317 -3.81 -7.19 -8.94
C VAL A 317 -4.56 -6.52 -7.81
N LYS A 318 -5.43 -5.56 -8.16
CA LYS A 318 -6.26 -4.82 -7.22
C LYS A 318 -7.73 -5.19 -7.40
N TYR A 319 -8.41 -5.50 -6.30
CA TYR A 319 -9.84 -5.74 -6.26
C TYR A 319 -10.53 -4.68 -5.40
N THR A 320 -11.66 -4.20 -5.88
CA THR A 320 -12.59 -3.38 -5.09
C THR A 320 -13.96 -4.01 -5.15
N ILE A 321 -14.35 -4.64 -4.04
CA ILE A 321 -15.61 -5.37 -3.92
C ILE A 321 -16.59 -4.51 -3.14
N ALA A 322 -17.74 -4.23 -3.76
CA ALA A 322 -18.83 -3.48 -3.15
C ALA A 322 -20.13 -4.28 -3.27
N LEU A 323 -20.87 -4.39 -2.17
CA LEU A 323 -22.18 -5.02 -2.14
C LEU A 323 -23.26 -4.01 -2.61
N PRO A 324 -24.32 -4.46 -3.28
CA PRO A 324 -25.40 -3.57 -3.67
C PRO A 324 -26.14 -3.04 -2.43
N VAL A 325 -26.41 -1.75 -2.42
CA VAL A 325 -27.25 -1.09 -1.41
C VAL A 325 -28.66 -0.98 -1.99
N PRO A 326 -29.70 -1.43 -1.26
CA PRO A 326 -31.05 -1.42 -1.79
C PRO A 326 -31.61 0.00 -1.84
N MET A 327 -32.58 0.23 -2.73
CA MET A 327 -33.31 1.49 -2.77
C MET A 327 -34.36 1.59 -1.66
N ALA A 328 -34.57 2.81 -1.14
CA ALA A 328 -35.62 3.07 -0.14
C ALA A 328 -37.00 2.65 -0.68
N PRO A 329 -37.91 2.14 0.16
CA PRO A 329 -39.24 1.75 -0.30
C PRO A 329 -40.05 2.96 -0.81
N ARG A 330 -41.05 2.71 -1.64
CA ARG A 330 -42.04 3.72 -2.06
C ARG A 330 -43.40 3.48 -1.39
N THR A 331 -44.11 4.56 -1.12
CA THR A 331 -45.49 4.50 -0.64
C THR A 331 -46.49 4.55 -1.80
N ASN A 332 -47.68 4.00 -1.59
CA ASN A 332 -48.82 4.16 -2.51
C ASN A 332 -49.51 5.53 -2.40
N MET A 333 -49.29 6.28 -1.32
CA MET A 333 -49.92 7.56 -1.02
C MET A 333 -48.88 8.67 -0.97
N LEU A 334 -49.14 9.78 -1.65
CA LEU A 334 -48.26 10.95 -1.65
C LEU A 334 -48.39 11.76 -0.35
N THR A 335 -47.34 12.48 0.00
CA THR A 335 -47.35 13.50 1.06
C THR A 335 -48.46 14.51 0.80
N GLY A 336 -49.20 14.91 1.84
CA GLY A 336 -50.27 15.88 1.68
C GLY A 336 -51.29 15.91 2.81
N GLU A 337 -52.36 16.67 2.58
CA GLU A 337 -53.49 16.80 3.49
C GLU A 337 -54.62 15.83 3.11
N TYR A 338 -55.23 15.21 4.12
CA TYR A 338 -56.30 14.22 3.95
C TYR A 338 -57.42 14.47 4.95
N ASP A 339 -58.68 14.39 4.50
CA ASP A 339 -59.85 14.64 5.37
C ASP A 339 -60.22 13.45 6.26
N ARG A 340 -59.65 12.27 6.00
CA ARG A 340 -59.97 11.00 6.68
C ARG A 340 -58.71 10.17 6.90
N PRO A 341 -58.69 9.28 7.91
CA PRO A 341 -57.60 8.32 8.10
C PRO A 341 -57.30 7.52 6.84
N ILE A 342 -56.02 7.29 6.56
CA ILE A 342 -55.55 6.63 5.34
C ILE A 342 -54.82 5.32 5.66
N ARG A 343 -54.72 4.45 4.65
CA ARG A 343 -53.98 3.19 4.71
C ARG A 343 -52.85 3.21 3.69
N VAL A 344 -51.61 3.19 4.19
CA VAL A 344 -50.39 3.30 3.38
C VAL A 344 -49.71 1.93 3.27
N LYS A 345 -49.24 1.60 2.08
CA LYS A 345 -48.44 0.39 1.81
C LYS A 345 -47.06 0.78 1.32
N LEU A 346 -46.04 0.07 1.80
CA LEU A 346 -44.69 0.13 1.28
C LEU A 346 -44.55 -0.84 0.11
N ARG A 347 -43.82 -0.42 -0.92
CA ARG A 347 -43.56 -1.19 -2.13
C ARG A 347 -42.09 -1.14 -2.46
N ASN A 348 -41.62 -2.26 -2.97
CA ASN A 348 -40.31 -2.35 -3.56
C ASN A 348 -40.22 -1.53 -4.84
N ILE A 349 -39.10 -0.83 -5.01
CA ILE A 349 -38.72 -0.12 -6.25
C ILE A 349 -37.68 -0.93 -7.02
N ASP A 350 -36.86 -1.70 -6.30
CA ASP A 350 -35.74 -2.45 -6.81
C ASP A 350 -36.20 -3.74 -7.52
N GLU A 351 -35.34 -4.29 -8.37
CA GLU A 351 -35.56 -5.61 -8.98
C GLU A 351 -35.35 -6.75 -7.97
N ASP A 352 -34.66 -6.46 -6.86
CA ASP A 352 -34.38 -7.40 -5.77
C ASP A 352 -35.68 -7.83 -5.06
N LYS A 353 -36.07 -9.09 -5.22
CA LYS A 353 -37.30 -9.64 -4.62
C LYS A 353 -37.17 -9.96 -3.13
N ASN A 354 -35.95 -9.96 -2.57
CA ASN A 354 -35.66 -10.39 -1.20
C ASN A 354 -35.47 -9.21 -0.24
N LEU A 355 -36.29 -8.16 -0.38
CA LEU A 355 -36.23 -6.99 0.49
C LEU A 355 -37.22 -7.06 1.65
N ARG A 356 -36.74 -6.78 2.85
CA ARG A 356 -37.54 -6.59 4.06
C ARG A 356 -37.68 -5.10 4.34
N PHE A 357 -38.85 -4.63 4.76
CA PHE A 357 -39.08 -3.21 5.05
C PHE A 357 -39.35 -3.00 6.52
N PHE A 358 -38.70 -2.01 7.11
CA PHE A 358 -38.88 -1.61 8.50
C PHE A 358 -39.36 -0.18 8.55
N TYR A 359 -40.31 0.14 9.43
CA TYR A 359 -40.97 1.43 9.41
C TYR A 359 -41.35 1.97 10.79
N THR A 360 -41.47 3.29 10.85
CA THR A 360 -41.92 4.03 12.03
C THR A 360 -42.92 5.12 11.60
N ILE A 361 -43.94 5.35 12.43
CA ILE A 361 -44.97 6.40 12.29
C ILE A 361 -45.09 7.26 13.56
N ASP A 362 -44.43 6.85 14.63
CA ASP A 362 -44.30 7.61 15.88
C ASP A 362 -43.41 8.85 15.71
N GLY A 363 -42.49 8.84 14.74
CA GLY A 363 -41.55 9.93 14.45
C GLY A 363 -40.08 9.57 14.71
N SER A 364 -39.82 8.42 15.36
CA SER A 364 -38.47 7.89 15.61
C SER A 364 -37.77 7.45 14.32
N ARG A 365 -36.43 7.29 14.36
CA ARG A 365 -35.69 6.79 13.18
C ARG A 365 -35.93 5.28 13.02
N PRO A 366 -36.31 4.79 11.83
CA PRO A 366 -36.47 3.36 11.62
C PRO A 366 -35.10 2.66 11.63
N THR A 367 -35.06 1.51 12.31
CA THR A 367 -33.92 0.60 12.40
C THR A 367 -34.36 -0.83 12.06
N VAL A 368 -33.43 -1.78 12.03
CA VAL A 368 -33.76 -3.20 11.86
C VAL A 368 -34.55 -3.80 13.03
N ASP A 369 -34.60 -3.09 14.18
CA ASP A 369 -35.39 -3.46 15.36
C ASP A 369 -36.80 -2.82 15.34
N SER A 370 -37.08 -1.96 14.35
CA SER A 370 -38.43 -1.40 14.15
C SER A 370 -39.39 -2.47 13.63
N PRO A 371 -40.71 -2.24 13.67
CA PRO A 371 -41.67 -3.19 13.12
C PRO A 371 -41.47 -3.43 11.62
N GLU A 372 -41.50 -4.71 11.26
CA GLU A 372 -41.40 -5.14 9.86
C GLU A 372 -42.76 -5.00 9.16
N PHE A 373 -42.75 -4.46 7.95
CA PHE A 373 -43.93 -4.38 7.11
C PHE A 373 -44.18 -5.74 6.43
N THR A 374 -45.22 -6.43 6.89
CA THR A 374 -45.61 -7.78 6.42
C THR A 374 -46.57 -7.76 5.22
N GLY A 375 -46.81 -6.58 4.62
CA GLY A 375 -47.73 -6.40 3.48
C GLY A 375 -49.13 -5.90 3.85
N GLU A 376 -49.49 -5.94 5.14
CA GLU A 376 -50.71 -5.31 5.65
C GLU A 376 -50.58 -3.77 5.58
N ALA A 377 -51.66 -3.08 5.24
CA ALA A 377 -51.60 -1.62 5.08
C ALA A 377 -51.48 -0.93 6.44
N ILE A 378 -50.48 -0.06 6.56
CA ILE A 378 -50.20 0.77 7.74
C ILE A 378 -51.34 1.79 7.88
N TYR A 379 -52.04 1.75 9.02
CA TYR A 379 -53.11 2.68 9.33
C TYR A 379 -52.54 3.98 9.89
N LEU A 380 -52.85 5.11 9.27
CA LEU A 380 -52.47 6.44 9.74
C LEU A 380 -53.70 7.17 10.27
N GLY A 381 -53.68 7.46 11.57
CA GLY A 381 -54.75 8.17 12.28
C GLY A 381 -54.73 9.69 12.06
N PRO A 382 -55.61 10.44 12.74
CA PRO A 382 -55.65 11.90 12.64
C PRO A 382 -54.39 12.54 13.24
N GLY A 383 -54.01 13.72 12.74
CA GLY A 383 -52.86 14.51 13.18
C GLY A 383 -51.77 14.66 12.11
N ARG A 384 -50.61 15.19 12.51
CA ARG A 384 -49.41 15.25 11.67
C ARG A 384 -48.59 14.00 11.92
N ILE A 385 -48.37 13.19 10.89
CA ILE A 385 -47.67 11.91 10.99
C ILE A 385 -46.49 11.91 10.02
N LYS A 386 -45.32 11.51 10.52
CA LYS A 386 -44.13 11.26 9.71
C LYS A 386 -43.95 9.75 9.57
N LEU A 387 -44.31 9.21 8.42
CA LEU A 387 -44.01 7.83 8.07
C LEU A 387 -42.57 7.76 7.57
N ARG A 388 -41.77 6.96 8.24
CA ARG A 388 -40.35 6.75 7.94
C ARG A 388 -40.12 5.28 7.69
N ALA A 389 -39.29 4.93 6.70
CA ALA A 389 -39.03 3.52 6.40
C ALA A 389 -37.67 3.28 5.76
N ILE A 390 -37.13 2.08 5.96
CA ILE A 390 -35.90 1.58 5.32
C ILE A 390 -36.16 0.21 4.71
N SER A 391 -35.38 -0.16 3.71
CA SER A 391 -35.30 -1.54 3.21
C SER A 391 -34.00 -2.20 3.62
N LEU A 392 -34.07 -3.48 3.95
CA LEU A 392 -32.94 -4.35 4.24
C LEU A 392 -32.87 -5.44 3.16
N ASN A 393 -31.70 -5.64 2.56
CA ASN A 393 -31.47 -6.73 1.61
C ASN A 393 -30.85 -7.97 2.26
N GLU A 394 -30.70 -9.03 1.48
CA GLU A 394 -30.10 -10.31 1.93
C GLU A 394 -28.64 -10.17 2.38
N TYR A 395 -27.94 -9.10 1.97
CA TYR A 395 -26.57 -8.81 2.38
C TYR A 395 -26.47 -7.98 3.67
N GLY A 396 -27.60 -7.68 4.32
CA GLY A 396 -27.63 -6.87 5.53
C GLY A 396 -27.39 -5.37 5.29
N LYS A 397 -27.47 -4.90 4.04
CA LYS A 397 -27.36 -3.46 3.71
C LYS A 397 -28.73 -2.81 3.81
N THR A 398 -28.76 -1.64 4.46
CA THR A 398 -29.95 -0.80 4.58
C THR A 398 -29.96 0.29 3.52
N SER A 399 -31.13 0.62 2.99
CA SER A 399 -31.30 1.78 2.11
C SER A 399 -31.13 3.10 2.85
N ASN A 400 -31.11 4.18 2.07
CA ASN A 400 -31.48 5.49 2.58
C ASN A 400 -32.90 5.47 3.18
N GLU A 401 -33.17 6.44 4.04
CA GLU A 401 -34.46 6.59 4.69
C GLU A 401 -35.51 7.21 3.75
N LEU A 402 -36.68 6.57 3.67
CA LEU A 402 -37.91 7.19 3.17
C LEU A 402 -38.49 8.08 4.28
N VAL A 403 -38.86 9.31 3.96
CA VAL A 403 -39.61 10.20 4.86
C VAL A 403 -40.82 10.78 4.13
N MET A 404 -42.02 10.52 4.67
CA MET A 404 -43.30 11.01 4.13
C MET A 404 -44.09 11.71 5.23
N GLU A 405 -44.63 12.88 4.93
CA GLU A 405 -45.40 13.68 5.89
C GLU A 405 -46.89 13.71 5.50
N TYR A 406 -47.75 13.37 6.46
CA TYR A 406 -49.19 13.34 6.27
C TYR A 406 -49.86 14.26 7.28
N LYS A 407 -50.81 15.07 6.82
CA LYS A 407 -51.68 15.86 7.69
C LYS A 407 -53.10 15.36 7.54
N ILE A 408 -53.60 14.67 8.56
CA ILE A 408 -54.89 13.99 8.51
C ILE A 408 -55.85 14.72 9.45
N ALA A 409 -56.99 15.17 8.92
CA ALA A 409 -58.02 15.84 9.70
C ALA A 409 -58.69 14.87 10.68
N GLY A 410 -59.01 15.38 11.87
CA GLY A 410 -59.73 14.64 12.91
C GLY A 410 -59.27 15.03 14.31
N SER A 411 -60.00 14.56 15.32
CA SER A 411 -59.65 14.76 16.73
C SER A 411 -58.60 13.73 17.16
N PHE A 412 -57.64 14.18 17.97
CA PHE A 412 -56.66 13.33 18.61
C PHE A 412 -56.36 13.84 20.02
N GLU A 413 -55.90 12.94 20.89
CA GLU A 413 -55.45 13.31 22.22
C GLU A 413 -54.15 14.12 22.16
N ARG A 414 -54.06 15.13 23.01
CA ARG A 414 -52.87 16.00 23.07
C ARG A 414 -51.67 15.23 23.66
N TYR A 415 -50.46 15.61 23.27
CA TYR A 415 -49.20 15.09 23.83
C TYR A 415 -49.14 15.27 25.35
N TYR A 416 -48.30 14.49 26.04
CA TYR A 416 -47.98 14.77 27.44
C TYR A 416 -47.24 16.11 27.55
N HIS A 417 -47.62 16.93 28.52
CA HIS A 417 -47.05 18.26 28.73
C HIS A 417 -46.94 18.58 30.23
N SER A 418 -46.20 19.62 30.58
CA SER A 418 -46.03 20.10 31.96
C SER A 418 -47.32 20.50 32.71
N GLU A 419 -48.44 20.67 32.01
CA GLU A 419 -49.75 20.92 32.61
C GLU A 419 -50.42 19.65 33.14
N ASP A 420 -50.04 18.48 32.59
CA ASP A 420 -50.57 17.19 32.99
C ASP A 420 -50.01 16.84 34.39
N SER A 421 -50.83 17.14 35.38
CA SER A 421 -50.49 17.09 36.81
C SER A 421 -51.35 16.07 37.55
N PHE A 422 -50.90 15.70 38.74
CA PHE A 422 -51.67 14.85 39.63
C PHE A 422 -52.91 15.62 40.12
N PRO A 423 -54.02 14.94 40.47
CA PRO A 423 -55.25 15.63 40.87
C PRO A 423 -55.08 16.63 42.01
N LYS A 424 -54.13 16.38 42.92
CA LYS A 424 -53.85 17.21 44.10
C LYS A 424 -52.53 17.97 44.03
N PHE A 425 -51.62 17.58 43.13
CA PHE A 425 -50.22 18.01 43.17
C PHE A 425 -49.69 18.37 41.80
N ARG A 426 -48.80 19.37 41.77
CA ARG A 426 -48.14 19.82 40.55
C ARG A 426 -46.64 19.89 40.79
N MET A 427 -45.88 19.27 39.89
CA MET A 427 -44.42 19.28 39.91
C MET A 427 -43.90 20.71 39.84
N MET A 428 -42.85 21.00 40.61
CA MET A 428 -42.19 22.29 40.75
C MET A 428 -43.12 23.45 41.16
N ASN A 429 -44.19 23.12 41.88
CA ASN A 429 -45.19 24.07 42.34
C ASN A 429 -45.74 23.74 43.74
N THR A 430 -46.02 22.47 44.04
CA THR A 430 -46.51 22.06 45.35
C THR A 430 -45.43 22.15 46.43
N ASP A 431 -45.69 22.93 47.48
CA ASP A 431 -44.82 23.05 48.66
C ASP A 431 -44.92 21.84 49.60
N ILE A 432 -43.82 21.51 50.29
CA ILE A 432 -43.72 20.38 51.21
C ILE A 432 -44.77 20.38 52.32
N GLU A 433 -45.13 21.53 52.88
CA GLU A 433 -46.12 21.61 53.96
C GLU A 433 -47.53 21.38 53.43
N ILE A 434 -47.85 21.90 52.24
CA ILE A 434 -49.11 21.64 51.53
C ILE A 434 -49.22 20.16 51.21
N PHE A 435 -48.12 19.52 50.80
CA PHE A 435 -48.08 18.10 50.52
C PHE A 435 -48.33 17.26 51.78
N LYS A 436 -47.65 17.56 52.90
CA LYS A 436 -47.85 16.90 54.19
C LYS A 436 -49.30 17.04 54.69
N GLN A 437 -49.93 18.20 54.51
CA GLN A 437 -51.35 18.39 54.85
C GLN A 437 -52.29 17.51 54.02
N ALA A 438 -51.98 17.30 52.73
CA ALA A 438 -52.82 16.53 51.83
C ALA A 438 -52.62 15.01 51.93
N MET A 439 -51.41 14.55 52.25
CA MET A 439 -51.02 13.12 52.28
C MET A 439 -50.85 12.55 53.69
N GLY A 440 -50.82 13.40 54.72
CA GLY A 440 -50.56 13.01 56.10
C GLY A 440 -49.06 13.01 56.45
N ALA A 441 -48.78 12.63 57.69
CA ALA A 441 -47.42 12.59 58.21
C ALA A 441 -46.59 11.46 57.55
N PRO A 442 -45.36 11.75 57.10
CA PRO A 442 -44.47 10.73 56.53
C PRO A 442 -43.97 9.77 57.61
N GLN A 443 -43.53 8.58 57.18
CA GLN A 443 -42.87 7.61 58.05
C GLN A 443 -41.43 8.02 58.34
N THR A 444 -40.72 8.50 57.32
CA THR A 444 -39.35 9.04 57.44
C THR A 444 -39.21 10.32 56.62
N GLU A 445 -38.33 11.20 57.11
CA GLU A 445 -37.93 12.44 56.45
C GLU A 445 -36.40 12.50 56.48
N GLU A 446 -35.78 12.51 55.30
CA GLU A 446 -34.34 12.40 55.12
C GLU A 446 -33.83 13.49 54.18
N LEU A 447 -32.68 14.07 54.50
CA LEU A 447 -31.96 14.95 53.57
C LEU A 447 -31.13 14.09 52.61
N ILE A 448 -31.30 14.33 51.32
CA ILE A 448 -30.62 13.61 50.24
C ILE A 448 -29.98 14.60 49.27
N GLU A 449 -29.04 14.10 48.48
CA GLU A 449 -28.52 14.79 47.30
C GLU A 449 -29.04 14.08 46.05
N ASP A 450 -29.53 14.84 45.07
CA ASP A 450 -30.07 14.29 43.82
C ASP A 450 -29.54 15.13 42.65
N ALA A 451 -28.82 14.49 41.73
CA ALA A 451 -28.24 15.17 40.58
C ALA A 451 -29.29 15.67 39.57
N ALA A 452 -30.55 15.23 39.69
CA ALA A 452 -31.65 15.66 38.84
C ALA A 452 -31.98 17.15 38.98
N VAL A 453 -31.76 17.74 40.17
CA VAL A 453 -32.20 19.09 40.51
C VAL A 453 -31.16 19.83 41.34
N MET A 454 -31.12 21.15 41.22
CA MET A 454 -30.23 22.01 42.00
C MET A 454 -30.83 22.26 43.39
N GLY A 455 -30.01 22.11 44.43
CA GLY A 455 -30.36 22.45 45.81
C GLY A 455 -30.41 21.26 46.76
N GLU A 456 -30.53 21.54 48.05
CA GLU A 456 -30.74 20.52 49.08
C GLU A 456 -32.08 19.83 48.85
N CYS A 457 -32.09 18.49 48.87
CA CYS A 457 -33.28 17.71 48.62
C CYS A 457 -33.78 17.03 49.90
N THR A 458 -35.10 16.97 50.07
CA THR A 458 -35.76 16.29 51.18
C THR A 458 -36.60 15.14 50.62
N LYS A 459 -36.34 13.93 51.09
CA LYS A 459 -37.12 12.72 50.78
C LYS A 459 -38.11 12.43 51.90
N LEU A 460 -39.38 12.26 51.53
CA LEU A 460 -40.47 11.82 52.40
C LEU A 460 -40.90 10.40 52.00
N SER A 461 -40.86 9.46 52.94
CA SER A 461 -41.29 8.08 52.71
C SER A 461 -42.66 7.82 53.32
N TYR A 462 -43.52 7.14 52.57
CA TYR A 462 -44.87 6.74 52.96
C TYR A 462 -45.07 5.24 52.70
N SER A 463 -46.12 4.65 53.27
CA SER A 463 -46.46 3.24 53.01
C SER A 463 -46.82 2.96 51.55
N TRP A 464 -47.30 3.98 50.82
CA TRP A 464 -47.70 3.90 49.42
C TRP A 464 -46.61 4.34 48.43
N GLY A 465 -45.45 4.82 48.90
CA GLY A 465 -44.39 5.30 48.01
C GLY A 465 -43.56 6.41 48.63
N GLU A 466 -43.03 7.29 47.79
CA GLU A 466 -42.13 8.36 48.23
C GLU A 466 -42.32 9.65 47.42
N ALA A 467 -42.07 10.77 48.06
CA ALA A 467 -42.07 12.10 47.46
C ALA A 467 -40.76 12.81 47.79
N ARG A 468 -40.15 13.48 46.82
CA ARG A 468 -38.92 14.24 47.03
C ARG A 468 -39.11 15.70 46.63
N PHE A 469 -38.48 16.57 47.40
CA PHE A 469 -38.59 18.02 47.29
C PHE A 469 -37.21 18.64 47.16
N THR A 470 -37.09 19.73 46.41
CA THR A 470 -35.86 20.50 46.29
C THR A 470 -36.04 21.91 46.81
N ARG A 471 -34.99 22.45 47.46
CA ARG A 471 -34.97 23.82 47.94
C ARG A 471 -34.70 24.80 46.81
N THR A 472 -35.70 25.60 46.48
CA THR A 472 -35.64 26.68 45.49
C THR A 472 -35.77 28.06 46.15
N ASP A 473 -35.57 29.12 45.37
CA ASP A 473 -35.87 30.51 45.76
C ASP A 473 -37.35 30.74 46.10
N ARG A 474 -38.25 29.94 45.52
CA ARG A 474 -39.71 30.00 45.72
C ARG A 474 -40.23 29.14 46.88
N GLY A 475 -39.40 28.27 47.46
CA GLY A 475 -39.80 27.34 48.52
C GLY A 475 -39.26 25.92 48.31
N ILE A 476 -39.74 24.98 49.12
CA ILE A 476 -39.35 23.57 49.07
C ILE A 476 -40.38 22.82 48.22
N LEU A 477 -40.05 22.58 46.95
CA LEU A 477 -41.03 22.20 45.93
C LEU A 477 -40.89 20.75 45.50
N LEU A 478 -42.03 20.09 45.28
CA LEU A 478 -42.12 18.70 44.81
C LEU A 478 -41.49 18.54 43.42
N TYR A 479 -40.47 17.70 43.29
CA TYR A 479 -39.87 17.37 41.99
C TYR A 479 -39.96 15.88 41.64
N TYR A 480 -40.27 15.02 42.61
CA TYR A 480 -40.36 13.58 42.42
C TYR A 480 -41.55 13.03 43.21
N LEU A 481 -42.36 12.20 42.57
CA LEU A 481 -43.46 11.47 43.22
C LEU A 481 -43.56 10.06 42.65
N PHE A 482 -43.34 9.07 43.50
CA PHE A 482 -43.61 7.67 43.25
C PHE A 482 -44.79 7.22 44.10
N THR A 483 -45.78 6.57 43.48
CA THR A 483 -46.94 6.00 44.20
C THR A 483 -47.33 4.64 43.62
N ASN A 484 -47.62 3.69 44.50
CA ASN A 484 -48.28 2.42 44.19
C ASN A 484 -49.76 2.40 44.67
N ASP A 485 -50.29 3.54 45.13
CA ASP A 485 -51.65 3.67 45.62
C ASP A 485 -52.59 4.25 44.56
N ALA A 486 -53.76 3.63 44.41
CA ALA A 486 -54.79 4.07 43.49
C ALA A 486 -55.45 5.40 43.90
N VAL A 487 -55.38 5.78 45.19
CA VAL A 487 -56.03 7.00 45.72
C VAL A 487 -55.28 8.27 45.32
N THR A 488 -53.95 8.24 45.21
CA THR A 488 -53.15 9.39 44.76
C THR A 488 -53.60 9.86 43.37
N GLY A 489 -53.95 8.90 42.51
CA GLY A 489 -54.25 9.13 41.10
C GLY A 489 -53.03 9.60 40.31
N GLY A 490 -53.16 9.66 39.01
CA GLY A 490 -52.16 10.17 38.08
C GLY A 490 -52.76 11.20 37.12
N PRO A 491 -51.92 11.79 36.25
CA PRO A 491 -52.40 12.74 35.26
C PRO A 491 -53.54 12.21 34.39
N ARG A 492 -54.46 13.08 33.99
CA ARG A 492 -55.63 12.76 33.13
C ARG A 492 -56.52 11.64 33.65
N ASN A 493 -56.70 11.59 34.97
CA ASN A 493 -57.49 10.58 35.69
C ASN A 493 -56.98 9.14 35.50
N THR A 494 -55.70 8.96 35.20
CA THR A 494 -55.04 7.65 35.24
C THR A 494 -54.83 7.21 36.69
N LYS A 495 -54.73 5.91 36.96
CA LYS A 495 -54.57 5.37 38.32
C LYS A 495 -53.81 4.05 38.31
N VAL A 496 -53.21 3.71 39.45
CA VAL A 496 -52.76 2.33 39.71
C VAL A 496 -53.98 1.39 39.63
N GLY A 497 -53.81 0.25 38.98
CA GLY A 497 -54.88 -0.71 38.67
C GLY A 497 -55.57 -0.49 37.32
N MET A 498 -55.27 0.60 36.60
CA MET A 498 -55.79 0.84 35.24
C MET A 498 -55.07 -0.04 34.22
N LYS A 499 -55.77 -0.44 33.15
CA LYS A 499 -55.15 -1.20 32.05
C LYS A 499 -54.20 -0.33 31.24
N LYS A 500 -53.13 -0.93 30.71
CA LYS A 500 -52.14 -0.30 29.83
C LYS A 500 -52.79 0.50 28.70
N ASP A 501 -53.68 -0.11 27.94
CA ASP A 501 -54.31 0.52 26.77
C ASP A 501 -55.24 1.68 27.15
N GLU A 502 -55.88 1.62 28.33
CA GLU A 502 -56.70 2.72 28.84
C GLU A 502 -55.85 3.94 29.21
N VAL A 503 -54.62 3.72 29.71
CA VAL A 503 -53.65 4.78 29.99
C VAL A 503 -53.11 5.37 28.69
N ILE A 504 -52.71 4.53 27.71
CA ILE A 504 -52.24 4.99 26.40
C ILE A 504 -53.31 5.85 25.71
N ALA A 505 -54.58 5.45 25.79
CA ALA A 505 -55.71 6.20 25.24
C ALA A 505 -55.95 7.58 25.88
N LYS A 506 -55.29 7.93 27.01
CA LYS A 506 -55.34 9.28 27.59
C LYS A 506 -54.36 10.26 26.95
N PHE A 507 -53.39 9.78 26.18
CA PHE A 507 -52.33 10.59 25.59
C PHE A 507 -52.26 10.38 24.08
N ARG A 508 -51.44 11.19 23.42
CA ARG A 508 -51.20 11.03 21.98
C ARG A 508 -50.60 9.66 21.70
N ASP A 509 -51.18 8.96 20.73
CA ASP A 509 -50.66 7.72 20.15
C ASP A 509 -50.74 7.83 18.62
N MET A 510 -49.63 7.57 17.94
CA MET A 510 -49.55 7.54 16.47
C MET A 510 -50.02 6.21 15.89
N GLY A 511 -50.25 5.19 16.72
CA GLY A 511 -50.72 3.87 16.30
C GLY A 511 -49.61 2.94 15.82
N GLN A 512 -48.36 3.19 16.20
CA GLN A 512 -47.22 2.33 15.86
C GLN A 512 -47.48 0.90 16.35
N VAL A 513 -47.07 -0.09 15.57
CA VAL A 513 -47.15 -1.51 15.97
C VAL A 513 -45.99 -1.83 16.92
N GLN A 514 -46.15 -2.83 17.78
CA GLN A 514 -45.05 -3.29 18.63
C GLN A 514 -43.89 -3.84 17.79
N SER A 515 -42.67 -3.48 18.16
CA SER A 515 -41.43 -4.05 17.64
C SER A 515 -41.28 -5.51 18.07
N PRO A 516 -40.42 -6.29 17.40
CA PRO A 516 -40.11 -7.67 17.80
C PRO A 516 -39.67 -7.83 19.26
N ASN A 517 -39.05 -6.79 19.82
CA ASN A 517 -38.57 -6.76 21.21
C ASN A 517 -39.65 -6.38 22.23
N GLY A 518 -40.92 -6.25 21.82
CA GLY A 518 -42.06 -5.85 22.66
C GLY A 518 -42.25 -4.34 22.84
N ASP A 519 -41.24 -3.55 22.49
CA ASP A 519 -41.29 -2.09 22.55
C ASP A 519 -42.31 -1.48 21.58
N ARG A 520 -42.85 -0.32 21.94
CA ARG A 520 -43.77 0.45 21.08
C ARG A 520 -43.50 1.94 21.21
N GLY A 521 -43.27 2.61 20.08
CA GLY A 521 -43.26 4.08 20.03
C GLY A 521 -44.68 4.63 20.02
N LEU A 522 -45.04 5.53 20.94
CA LEU A 522 -46.35 6.21 20.90
C LEU A 522 -46.25 7.49 20.07
N TYR A 523 -45.23 8.31 20.33
CA TYR A 523 -44.88 9.47 19.53
C TYR A 523 -43.45 9.94 19.85
N VAL A 524 -42.82 10.64 18.92
CA VAL A 524 -41.58 11.40 19.09
C VAL A 524 -41.75 12.74 18.36
N ASP A 525 -41.77 13.83 19.10
CA ASP A 525 -41.86 15.20 18.57
C ASP A 525 -40.75 16.06 19.19
N PRO A 526 -39.77 16.55 18.40
CA PRO A 526 -38.66 17.34 18.92
C PRO A 526 -39.08 18.62 19.66
N ALA A 527 -40.27 19.16 19.40
CA ALA A 527 -40.76 20.36 20.06
C ALA A 527 -41.47 20.08 21.39
N VAL A 528 -41.77 18.81 21.70
CA VAL A 528 -42.55 18.42 22.89
C VAL A 528 -41.81 17.37 23.72
N GLY A 529 -41.37 16.29 23.11
CA GLY A 529 -40.76 15.13 23.74
C GLY A 529 -41.26 13.82 23.12
N TYR A 530 -41.26 12.73 23.90
CA TYR A 530 -41.67 11.41 23.39
C TYR A 530 -42.60 10.67 24.34
N GLY A 531 -43.33 9.71 23.78
CA GLY A 531 -44.11 8.72 24.48
C GLY A 531 -43.75 7.32 23.98
N ALA A 532 -43.58 6.37 24.90
CA ALA A 532 -43.09 5.03 24.61
C ALA A 532 -43.71 4.00 25.55
N TYR A 533 -43.92 2.80 25.07
CA TYR A 533 -43.96 1.60 25.90
C TYR A 533 -42.66 0.83 25.69
N GLU A 534 -42.03 0.44 26.78
CA GLU A 534 -40.81 -0.36 26.83
C GLU A 534 -41.12 -1.66 27.56
N ALA A 535 -40.93 -2.79 26.87
CA ALA A 535 -41.11 -4.11 27.47
C ALA A 535 -39.83 -4.51 28.23
N ASP A 536 -39.98 -5.20 29.36
CA ASP A 536 -38.83 -5.76 30.05
C ASP A 536 -38.32 -6.97 29.26
N GLN A 537 -37.03 -6.94 28.90
CA GLN A 537 -36.39 -7.98 28.10
C GLN A 537 -36.19 -9.28 28.90
N GLY A 538 -36.17 -9.21 30.24
CA GLY A 538 -36.04 -10.38 31.11
C GLY A 538 -37.38 -11.07 31.38
N ASP A 539 -38.48 -10.31 31.44
CA ASP A 539 -39.82 -10.83 31.69
C ASP A 539 -40.88 -9.95 31.01
N ILE A 540 -41.43 -10.44 29.91
CA ILE A 540 -42.43 -9.71 29.09
C ILE A 540 -43.74 -9.41 29.82
N SER A 541 -43.98 -9.99 31.01
CA SER A 541 -45.11 -9.59 31.86
C SER A 541 -44.90 -8.20 32.46
N TYR A 542 -43.65 -7.74 32.56
CA TYR A 542 -43.29 -6.41 33.02
C TYR A 542 -42.99 -5.47 31.86
N GLY A 543 -43.30 -4.20 32.07
CA GLY A 543 -42.92 -3.13 31.16
C GLY A 543 -43.22 -1.78 31.77
N LYS A 544 -42.99 -0.72 31.01
CA LYS A 544 -43.28 0.64 31.45
C LYS A 544 -43.75 1.51 30.30
N ILE A 545 -44.75 2.35 30.55
CA ILE A 545 -45.07 3.47 29.66
C ILE A 545 -44.30 4.68 30.15
N VAL A 546 -43.52 5.31 29.27
CA VAL A 546 -42.75 6.51 29.56
C VAL A 546 -43.25 7.65 28.69
N TYR A 547 -43.57 8.77 29.31
CA TYR A 547 -43.79 10.04 28.64
C TYR A 547 -42.77 11.05 29.13
N CYS A 548 -42.02 11.64 28.20
CA CYS A 548 -41.05 12.67 28.47
C CYS A 548 -41.50 13.97 27.80
N PHE A 549 -41.44 15.06 28.55
CA PHE A 549 -41.70 16.41 28.08
C PHE A 549 -40.46 17.28 28.36
N ASN A 550 -39.97 17.95 27.33
CA ASN A 550 -38.92 18.96 27.47
C ASN A 550 -39.51 20.36 27.27
N ALA A 551 -39.28 21.26 28.22
CA ALA A 551 -39.62 22.66 28.01
C ALA A 551 -38.75 23.23 26.88
N ALA A 552 -39.37 23.87 25.90
CA ALA A 552 -38.65 24.58 24.84
C ALA A 552 -37.78 25.70 25.44
N GLU A 553 -36.63 25.97 24.79
CA GLU A 553 -35.66 26.98 25.22
C GLU A 553 -36.35 28.30 25.62
N GLY A 554 -36.22 28.68 26.90
CA GLY A 554 -36.55 30.03 27.38
C GLY A 554 -37.81 30.21 28.23
N SER A 555 -38.58 29.16 28.57
CA SER A 555 -39.80 29.31 29.41
C SER A 555 -39.79 28.58 30.75
N MET A 556 -39.09 27.44 30.87
CA MET A 556 -38.75 26.74 32.11
C MET A 556 -37.41 26.03 31.90
N ARG A 557 -36.50 26.03 32.89
CA ARG A 557 -35.38 25.07 32.88
C ARG A 557 -35.96 23.69 33.23
N GLY A 558 -35.59 22.66 32.46
CA GLY A 558 -35.86 21.28 32.81
C GLY A 558 -36.93 20.54 31.98
N GLY A 559 -37.09 19.26 32.31
CA GLY A 559 -38.04 18.34 31.70
C GLY A 559 -38.85 17.58 32.75
N ASN A 560 -40.03 17.08 32.36
CA ASN A 560 -40.85 16.20 33.18
C ASN A 560 -40.91 14.82 32.54
N LYS A 561 -40.74 13.78 33.35
CA LYS A 561 -40.92 12.40 32.94
C LYS A 561 -41.99 11.75 33.77
N LEU A 562 -42.92 11.08 33.12
CA LEU A 562 -44.01 10.33 33.70
C LEU A 562 -43.88 8.87 33.27
N THR A 563 -43.71 7.99 34.25
CA THR A 563 -43.53 6.56 34.05
C THR A 563 -44.66 5.79 34.73
N TYR A 564 -45.31 4.91 33.99
CA TYR A 564 -46.25 3.93 34.51
C TYR A 564 -45.60 2.57 34.44
N ASN A 565 -45.31 1.94 35.59
CA ASN A 565 -44.82 0.56 35.60
C ASN A 565 -46.01 -0.39 35.45
N ILE A 566 -45.84 -1.41 34.64
CA ILE A 566 -46.89 -2.35 34.23
C ILE A 566 -46.48 -3.76 34.61
N HIS A 567 -47.44 -4.53 35.10
CA HIS A 567 -47.37 -5.97 35.26
C HIS A 567 -48.68 -6.58 34.75
N ASP A 568 -48.61 -7.58 33.87
CA ASP A 568 -49.77 -8.25 33.27
C ASP A 568 -50.81 -7.26 32.70
N ASP A 569 -50.35 -6.29 31.90
CA ASP A 569 -51.15 -5.22 31.30
C ASP A 569 -51.86 -4.26 32.29
N VAL A 570 -51.52 -4.31 33.57
CA VAL A 570 -52.07 -3.44 34.62
C VAL A 570 -50.99 -2.52 35.18
N VAL A 571 -51.33 -1.25 35.38
CA VAL A 571 -50.44 -0.29 36.05
C VAL A 571 -50.28 -0.68 37.52
N ILE A 572 -49.05 -0.94 37.95
CA ILE A 572 -48.72 -1.27 39.35
C ILE A 572 -48.15 -0.08 40.12
N SER A 573 -47.56 0.90 39.44
CA SER A 573 -47.10 2.13 40.07
C SER A 573 -46.98 3.28 39.06
N ILE A 574 -47.05 4.50 39.58
CA ILE A 574 -46.85 5.73 38.81
C ILE A 574 -45.67 6.48 39.42
N LEU A 575 -44.74 6.88 38.56
CA LEU A 575 -43.61 7.72 38.89
C LEU A 575 -43.69 8.98 38.04
N CYS A 576 -43.57 10.15 38.65
CA CYS A 576 -43.35 11.38 37.92
C CYS A 576 -42.18 12.15 38.54
N GLU A 577 -41.25 12.56 37.70
CA GLU A 577 -40.01 13.21 38.08
C GLU A 577 -39.74 14.44 37.20
N HIS A 578 -39.12 15.45 37.80
CA HIS A 578 -38.63 16.65 37.15
C HIS A 578 -37.11 16.68 37.22
N THR A 579 -36.47 17.11 36.13
CA THR A 579 -35.02 17.34 36.06
C THR A 579 -34.74 18.75 35.59
N ASP A 580 -33.77 19.45 36.19
CA ASP A 580 -33.35 20.79 35.77
C ASP A 580 -32.61 20.77 34.41
N ALA A 581 -31.98 19.63 34.09
CA ALA A 581 -31.37 19.38 32.80
C ALA A 581 -32.43 19.03 31.74
N ALA A 582 -32.15 19.37 30.47
CA ALA A 582 -32.94 18.88 29.35
C ALA A 582 -32.81 17.35 29.26
N MET A 583 -33.92 16.64 29.08
CA MET A 583 -33.88 15.19 28.92
C MET A 583 -33.47 14.84 27.49
N ASP A 584 -32.73 13.74 27.33
CA ASP A 584 -32.48 13.20 25.99
C ASP A 584 -33.81 12.74 25.37
N THR A 585 -34.12 13.30 24.21
CA THR A 585 -35.33 12.98 23.43
C THR A 585 -35.00 12.20 22.17
N SER A 586 -33.73 11.85 21.96
CA SER A 586 -33.34 10.93 20.91
C SER A 586 -33.73 9.51 21.31
N ARG A 587 -34.70 8.94 20.58
CA ARG A 587 -35.04 7.52 20.58
C ARG A 587 -34.76 6.94 19.20
#